data_AF-A0A2G1WM15-F1
#
_entry.id   AF-A0A2G1WM15-F1
#
_cell.length_a   1.000
_cell.length_b   1.000
_cell.length_c   1.000
_cell.angle_alpha   90.00
_cell.angle_beta   90.00
_cell.angle_gamma   90.00
#
_symmetry.space_group_name_H-M   'P 1'
#
loop_
_entity.id
_entity.type
_entity.pdbx_description
1 polymer ?
#
loop_
_entity_poly.entity_id
_entity_poly.type
_entity_poly.pdbx_seq_one_letter_code
_entity_poly.pdbx_strand_id
1 'polypeptide(L)'
;MTDTQAHALATLRDIDGRFHRLFEAVDTADETAATPVPDPITTLRRARSQIDAALFKQHRRTDDNPLPDGGSCVLQWTPTTSPPRRLVLEPDGDGDSWTRRELEWTGAGWRSCRRDTIRDVAISAPAEPRYPDPVDPPTLDTLLALIRGTWTNPDPAVLVFDTAGMTEQGVLMAVEDELRYRGADSHQWYTVTDEAELSHHVQKQGQPTVQSLSETSLTRQHFTPSPLTDDDG
;
A
#
# COMPACT_ATOMS: atom_id res chain seq x y z
N MET A 1 18.71 -29.60 25.65
CA MET A 1 19.51 -28.69 24.79
C MET A 1 20.92 -28.60 25.39
N THR A 2 21.98 -28.89 24.64
CA THR A 2 23.36 -28.83 25.19
C THR A 2 23.94 -27.41 25.07
N ASP A 3 24.86 -27.02 25.96
CA ASP A 3 25.47 -25.67 25.96
C ASP A 3 26.08 -25.28 24.60
N THR A 4 26.62 -26.25 23.87
CA THR A 4 27.16 -26.06 22.52
C THR A 4 26.08 -25.66 21.50
N GLN A 5 24.87 -26.20 21.64
CA GLN A 5 23.73 -25.86 20.77
C GLN A 5 23.14 -24.49 21.09
N ALA A 6 23.08 -24.13 22.38
CA ALA A 6 22.66 -22.81 22.83
C ALA A 6 23.61 -21.72 22.31
N HIS A 7 24.92 -21.98 22.39
CA HIS A 7 25.96 -21.08 21.90
C HIS A 7 25.91 -20.91 20.37
N ALA A 8 25.73 -22.00 19.61
CA ALA A 8 25.58 -21.93 18.16
C ALA A 8 24.36 -21.09 17.72
N LEU A 9 23.23 -21.22 18.45
CA LEU A 9 22.00 -20.50 18.15
C LEU A 9 22.09 -19.00 18.50
N ALA A 10 22.79 -18.65 19.58
CA ALA A 10 23.10 -17.27 19.91
C ALA A 10 23.97 -16.60 18.83
N THR A 11 24.98 -17.32 18.34
CA THR A 11 25.87 -16.85 17.27
C THR A 11 25.12 -16.62 15.95
N LEU A 12 24.21 -17.53 15.57
CA LEU A 12 23.40 -17.36 14.36
C LEU A 12 22.43 -16.16 14.45
N ARG A 13 21.85 -15.91 15.63
CA ARG A 13 21.01 -14.72 15.87
C ARG A 13 21.79 -13.41 15.82
N ASP A 14 23.02 -13.41 16.36
CA ASP A 14 23.91 -12.24 16.25
C ASP A 14 24.29 -11.96 14.79
N ILE A 15 24.53 -13.01 14.00
CA ILE A 15 24.83 -12.89 12.57
C ILE A 15 23.63 -12.32 11.79
N ASP A 16 22.39 -12.79 12.03
CA ASP A 16 21.18 -12.22 11.39
C ASP A 16 21.00 -10.74 11.75
N GLY A 17 21.20 -10.37 13.02
CA GLY A 17 21.13 -8.98 13.46
C GLY A 17 22.17 -8.08 12.78
N ARG A 18 23.37 -8.60 12.46
CA ARG A 18 24.40 -7.88 11.70
C ARG A 18 24.04 -7.75 10.23
N PHE A 19 23.48 -8.79 9.61
CA PHE A 19 23.00 -8.71 8.23
C PHE A 19 21.88 -7.69 8.08
N HIS A 20 20.92 -7.66 9.01
CA HIS A 20 19.84 -6.67 8.99
C HIS A 20 20.36 -5.23 9.01
N ARG A 21 21.34 -4.93 9.86
CA ARG A 21 21.99 -3.61 9.90
C ARG A 21 22.76 -3.27 8.62
N LEU A 22 23.39 -4.27 7.99
CA LEU A 22 24.08 -4.08 6.71
C LEU A 22 23.10 -3.81 5.57
N PHE A 23 21.93 -4.46 5.56
CA PHE A 23 20.89 -4.17 4.58
C PHE A 23 20.30 -2.77 4.75
N GLU A 24 20.02 -2.34 5.99
CA GLU A 24 19.59 -0.96 6.22
C GLU A 24 20.66 0.05 5.78
N ALA A 25 21.93 -0.21 6.10
CA ALA A 25 23.02 0.68 5.71
C ALA A 25 23.14 0.80 4.18
N VAL A 26 22.93 -0.30 3.43
CA VAL A 26 22.94 -0.31 1.96
C VAL A 26 21.73 0.40 1.37
N ASP A 27 20.53 0.22 1.94
CA ASP A 27 19.32 0.93 1.49
C ASP A 27 19.40 2.45 1.76
N THR A 28 20.19 2.89 2.76
CA THR A 28 20.42 4.31 3.07
C THR A 28 21.58 4.96 2.31
N ALA A 29 22.38 4.20 1.56
CA ALA A 29 23.54 4.73 0.84
C ALA A 29 23.16 5.11 -0.61
N ASP A 30 23.13 6.42 -0.88
CA ASP A 30 22.79 7.00 -2.18
C ASP A 30 23.76 6.56 -3.30
N GLU A 31 23.23 6.41 -4.51
CA GLU A 31 23.88 5.81 -5.67
C GLU A 31 25.14 6.58 -6.11
N THR A 32 26.35 6.11 -5.81
CA THR A 32 27.54 6.50 -6.59
C THR A 32 28.72 5.53 -6.40
N ALA A 33 28.83 4.54 -7.29
CA ALA A 33 30.08 4.15 -7.99
C ALA A 33 30.05 2.70 -8.55
N ALA A 34 30.00 2.62 -9.88
CA ALA A 34 30.72 1.73 -10.80
C ALA A 34 30.87 0.19 -10.56
N THR A 35 30.53 -0.54 -11.65
CA THR A 35 31.03 -1.83 -12.20
C THR A 35 30.47 -3.18 -11.68
N PRO A 36 30.36 -4.21 -12.57
CA PRO A 36 29.48 -5.36 -12.40
C PRO A 36 30.14 -6.44 -11.53
N VAL A 37 29.97 -6.31 -10.22
CA VAL A 37 30.14 -7.42 -9.28
C VAL A 37 28.79 -8.13 -9.18
N PRO A 38 28.72 -9.48 -9.08
CA PRO A 38 27.46 -10.17 -8.80
C PRO A 38 26.78 -9.48 -7.62
N ASP A 39 25.57 -8.99 -7.87
CA ASP A 39 24.86 -8.07 -7.00
C ASP A 39 25.03 -8.46 -5.51
N PRO A 40 25.81 -7.68 -4.74
CA PRO A 40 26.13 -8.02 -3.36
C PRO A 40 24.86 -8.20 -2.53
N ILE A 41 23.79 -7.49 -2.88
CA ILE A 41 22.47 -7.62 -2.25
C ILE A 41 21.88 -9.00 -2.52
N THR A 42 21.95 -9.51 -3.75
CA THR A 42 21.49 -10.87 -4.09
C THR A 42 22.29 -11.94 -3.34
N THR A 43 23.60 -11.76 -3.17
CA THR A 43 24.45 -12.68 -2.39
C THR A 43 24.10 -12.66 -0.91
N LEU A 44 23.90 -11.46 -0.34
CA LEU A 44 23.47 -11.29 1.05
C LEU A 44 22.07 -11.88 1.28
N ARG A 45 21.12 -11.68 0.36
CA ARG A 45 19.76 -12.25 0.44
C ARG A 45 19.79 -13.77 0.42
N ARG A 46 20.66 -14.37 -0.40
CA ARG A 46 20.89 -15.82 -0.44
C ARG A 46 21.50 -16.34 0.85
N ALA A 47 22.50 -15.65 1.40
CA ALA A 47 23.12 -16.02 2.67
C ALA A 47 22.11 -15.97 3.84
N ARG A 48 21.25 -14.94 3.87
CA ARG A 48 20.16 -14.82 4.86
C ARG A 48 19.19 -15.99 4.79
N SER A 49 18.72 -16.31 3.58
CA SER A 49 17.81 -17.46 3.35
C SER A 49 18.40 -18.80 3.85
N GLN A 50 19.72 -19.01 3.74
CA GLN A 50 20.38 -20.22 4.22
C GLN A 50 20.49 -20.28 5.75
N ILE A 51 20.75 -19.14 6.39
CA ILE A 51 20.82 -19.03 7.85
C ILE A 51 19.44 -19.23 8.49
N ASP A 52 18.41 -18.64 7.89
CA ASP A 52 17.02 -18.78 8.36
C ASP A 52 16.53 -20.22 8.25
N ALA A 53 16.84 -20.91 7.14
CA ALA A 53 16.53 -22.33 6.98
C ALA A 53 17.23 -23.22 8.03
N ALA A 54 18.45 -22.87 8.43
CA ALA A 54 19.18 -23.58 9.48
C ALA A 54 18.59 -23.33 10.88
N LEU A 55 18.25 -22.07 11.18
CA LEU A 55 17.57 -21.69 12.44
C LEU A 55 16.21 -22.36 12.57
N PHE A 56 15.44 -22.45 11.47
CA PHE A 56 14.14 -23.12 11.45
C PHE A 56 14.24 -24.63 11.68
N LYS A 57 15.17 -25.31 10.99
CA LYS A 57 15.44 -26.75 11.23
C LYS A 57 15.81 -27.04 12.69
N GLN A 58 16.47 -26.09 13.36
CA GLN A 58 16.84 -26.22 14.77
C GLN A 58 15.66 -25.96 15.71
N HIS A 59 14.75 -25.03 15.38
CA HIS A 59 13.49 -24.82 16.12
C HIS A 59 12.57 -26.05 16.03
N ARG A 60 12.39 -26.62 14.83
CA ARG A 60 11.56 -27.81 14.61
C ARG A 60 12.05 -29.05 15.38
N ARG A 61 13.35 -29.14 15.70
CA ARG A 61 13.91 -30.20 16.55
C ARG A 61 13.69 -29.99 18.04
N THR A 62 13.31 -28.79 18.45
CA THR A 62 13.16 -28.40 19.86
C THR A 62 11.68 -28.39 20.27
N ASP A 63 10.78 -28.11 19.33
CA ASP A 63 9.34 -28.01 19.59
C ASP A 63 8.56 -29.19 18.96
N ASP A 64 8.50 -30.31 19.69
CA ASP A 64 7.44 -31.33 19.55
C ASP A 64 6.14 -30.89 20.27
N ASN A 65 5.93 -29.58 20.41
CA ASN A 65 4.74 -28.98 20.99
C ASN A 65 3.86 -28.47 19.85
N PRO A 66 2.53 -28.69 19.86
CA PRO A 66 1.66 -28.26 18.78
C PRO A 66 1.79 -26.74 18.61
N LEU A 67 2.19 -26.34 17.40
CA LEU A 67 2.26 -24.94 16.99
C LEU A 67 0.93 -24.24 17.35
N PRO A 68 0.96 -23.01 17.92
CA PRO A 68 -0.26 -22.25 18.12
C PRO A 68 -0.99 -22.03 16.79
N ASP A 69 -2.32 -22.01 16.87
CA ASP A 69 -3.25 -21.89 15.74
C ASP A 69 -2.80 -20.82 14.74
N GLY A 70 -2.85 -21.20 13.47
CA GLY A 70 -2.22 -20.54 12.33
C GLY A 70 -2.38 -19.02 12.28
N GLY A 71 -1.30 -18.30 12.56
CA GLY A 71 -1.24 -16.85 12.43
C GLY A 71 -1.28 -16.42 10.96
N SER A 72 -2.40 -15.83 10.53
CA SER A 72 -2.47 -15.11 9.26
C SER A 72 -1.50 -13.92 9.29
N CYS A 73 -0.70 -13.75 8.23
CA CYS A 73 0.16 -12.58 8.06
C CYS A 73 -0.48 -11.65 7.03
N VAL A 74 -0.65 -10.38 7.39
CA VAL A 74 -1.20 -9.36 6.51
C VAL A 74 -0.18 -8.23 6.35
N LEU A 75 0.17 -7.93 5.11
CA LEU A 75 1.01 -6.79 4.75
C LEU A 75 0.17 -5.82 3.91
N GLN A 76 0.21 -4.54 4.26
CA GLN A 76 -0.48 -3.50 3.51
C GLN A 76 0.50 -2.37 3.18
N TRP A 77 0.38 -1.85 1.96
CA TRP A 77 1.17 -0.70 1.49
C TRP A 77 0.38 0.11 0.48
N THR A 78 0.73 1.38 0.30
CA THR A 78 0.15 2.27 -0.69
C THR A 78 1.22 2.67 -1.69
N PRO A 79 1.28 2.04 -2.88
CA PRO A 79 2.18 2.47 -3.94
C PRO A 79 1.87 3.90 -4.38
N THR A 80 2.88 4.67 -4.77
CA THR A 80 2.72 6.06 -5.24
C THR A 80 1.85 6.17 -6.49
N THR A 81 1.80 5.11 -7.31
CA THR A 81 1.18 5.15 -8.64
C THR A 81 -0.02 4.21 -8.82
N SER A 82 -0.51 3.59 -7.74
CA SER A 82 -1.61 2.63 -7.84
C SER A 82 -2.41 2.56 -6.55
N PRO A 83 -3.64 2.00 -6.57
CA PRO A 83 -4.42 1.85 -5.36
C PRO A 83 -3.68 1.10 -4.25
N PRO A 84 -4.05 1.33 -2.98
CA PRO A 84 -3.58 0.55 -1.85
C PRO A 84 -3.61 -0.95 -2.13
N ARG A 85 -2.58 -1.64 -1.65
CA ARG A 85 -2.34 -3.06 -1.87
C ARG A 85 -2.30 -3.78 -0.54
N ARG A 86 -2.83 -5.00 -0.52
CA ARG A 86 -2.78 -5.88 0.64
C ARG A 86 -2.39 -7.29 0.21
N LEU A 87 -1.42 -7.86 0.91
CA LEU A 87 -1.01 -9.25 0.78
C LEU A 87 -1.47 -9.99 2.04
N VAL A 88 -2.23 -11.06 1.84
CA VAL A 88 -2.71 -11.93 2.92
C VAL A 88 -2.10 -13.31 2.73
N LEU A 89 -1.41 -13.80 3.75
CA LEU A 89 -0.85 -15.14 3.84
C LEU A 89 -1.57 -15.87 4.97
N GLU A 90 -2.34 -16.89 4.61
CA GLU A 90 -3.13 -17.68 5.56
C GLU A 90 -2.73 -19.15 5.42
N PRO A 91 -2.55 -19.89 6.52
CA PRO A 91 -2.38 -21.33 6.44
C PRO A 91 -3.67 -21.95 5.91
N ASP A 92 -3.54 -22.92 5.02
CA ASP A 92 -4.66 -23.74 4.61
C ASP A 92 -5.00 -24.72 5.75
N GLY A 93 -6.24 -25.20 5.79
CA GLY A 93 -6.75 -26.04 6.88
C GLY A 93 -6.05 -27.40 7.00
N ASP A 94 -5.22 -27.77 6.02
CA ASP A 94 -4.40 -28.98 6.01
C ASP A 94 -3.07 -28.84 6.75
N GLY A 95 -2.66 -27.62 7.12
CA GLY A 95 -1.44 -27.34 7.88
C GLY A 95 -0.13 -27.48 7.09
N ASP A 96 -0.19 -28.00 5.87
CA ASP A 96 0.96 -28.26 4.99
C ASP A 96 1.05 -27.26 3.82
N SER A 97 0.02 -26.43 3.64
CA SER A 97 0.01 -25.42 2.60
C SER A 97 -0.47 -24.07 3.11
N TRP A 98 -0.11 -23.01 2.38
CA TRP A 98 -0.52 -21.65 2.66
C TRP A 98 -1.17 -21.04 1.44
N THR A 99 -2.20 -20.22 1.63
CA THR A 99 -2.78 -19.41 0.58
C THR A 99 -2.14 -18.03 0.61
N ARG A 100 -1.61 -17.60 -0.54
CA ARG A 100 -1.22 -16.20 -0.81
C ARG A 100 -2.33 -15.51 -1.59
N ARG A 101 -2.86 -14.42 -1.06
CA ARG A 101 -3.84 -13.56 -1.74
C ARG A 101 -3.28 -12.15 -1.88
N GLU A 102 -3.24 -11.67 -3.11
CA GLU A 102 -2.97 -10.26 -3.39
C GLU A 102 -4.28 -9.54 -3.66
N LEU A 103 -4.48 -8.46 -2.93
CA LEU A 103 -5.68 -7.65 -2.95
C LEU A 103 -5.33 -6.21 -3.39
N GLU A 104 -6.25 -5.61 -4.12
CA GLU A 104 -6.20 -4.21 -4.56
C GLU A 104 -7.43 -3.49 -4.03
N TRP A 105 -7.24 -2.29 -3.52
CA TRP A 105 -8.34 -1.44 -3.07
C TRP A 105 -9.08 -0.83 -4.26
N THR A 106 -10.42 -0.91 -4.27
CA THR A 106 -11.26 -0.38 -5.35
C THR A 106 -11.86 0.99 -5.05
N GLY A 107 -11.67 1.52 -3.85
CA GLY A 107 -12.43 2.65 -3.33
C GLY A 107 -13.65 2.23 -2.50
N ALA A 108 -14.19 1.04 -2.71
CA ALA A 108 -15.29 0.48 -1.90
C ALA A 108 -14.84 -0.68 -1.01
N GLY A 109 -13.83 -1.45 -1.45
CA GLY A 109 -13.34 -2.61 -0.72
C GLY A 109 -12.10 -3.23 -1.35
N TRP A 110 -11.67 -4.36 -0.78
CA TRP A 110 -10.55 -5.15 -1.31
C TRP A 110 -11.01 -6.14 -2.38
N ARG A 111 -10.48 -6.01 -3.59
CA ARG A 111 -10.67 -6.97 -4.69
C ARG A 111 -9.48 -7.91 -4.77
N SER A 112 -9.73 -9.22 -4.87
CA SER A 112 -8.67 -10.22 -5.09
C SER A 112 -8.15 -10.15 -6.53
N CYS A 113 -6.87 -9.88 -6.69
CA CYS A 113 -6.20 -9.84 -7.99
C CYS A 113 -5.46 -11.15 -8.29
N ARG A 114 -4.87 -11.76 -7.27
CA ARG A 114 -4.12 -13.01 -7.41
C ARG A 114 -4.33 -13.90 -6.21
N ARG A 115 -4.39 -15.21 -6.47
CA ARG A 115 -4.44 -16.24 -5.44
C ARG A 115 -3.54 -17.40 -5.85
N ASP A 116 -2.57 -17.71 -5.01
CA ASP A 116 -1.65 -18.83 -5.21
C ASP A 116 -1.62 -19.72 -3.96
N THR A 117 -1.34 -21.01 -4.16
CA THR A 117 -1.04 -21.94 -3.07
C THR A 117 0.48 -22.09 -2.95
N ILE A 118 0.99 -21.93 -1.74
CA ILE A 118 2.41 -22.09 -1.40
C ILE A 118 2.54 -23.41 -0.63
N ARG A 119 3.29 -24.36 -1.20
CA ARG A 119 3.52 -25.69 -0.60
C ARG A 119 4.91 -25.87 0.02
N ASP A 120 5.77 -24.85 -0.08
CA ASP A 120 7.15 -24.86 0.42
C ASP A 120 7.43 -23.60 1.27
N VAL A 121 6.69 -23.44 2.38
CA VAL A 121 6.92 -22.32 3.30
C VAL A 121 8.21 -22.56 4.09
N ALA A 122 9.28 -21.84 3.72
CA ALA A 122 10.59 -21.99 4.35
C ALA A 122 10.75 -21.20 5.67
N ILE A 123 9.87 -20.22 5.93
CA ILE A 123 9.95 -19.27 7.05
C ILE A 123 8.53 -19.01 7.57
N SER A 124 8.28 -19.21 8.87
CA SER A 124 7.07 -18.73 9.56
C SER A 124 7.32 -17.35 10.16
N ALA A 125 6.32 -16.46 10.07
CA ALA A 125 6.41 -15.12 10.65
C ALA A 125 6.58 -15.17 12.19
N PRO A 126 7.24 -14.17 12.81
CA PRO A 126 7.32 -14.08 14.27
C PRO A 126 5.93 -14.11 14.92
N ALA A 127 5.81 -14.74 16.10
CA ALA A 127 4.55 -14.87 16.83
C ALA A 127 3.94 -13.54 17.32
N GLU A 128 4.67 -12.43 17.22
CA GLU A 128 4.18 -11.09 17.52
C GLU A 128 4.19 -10.22 16.25
N PRO A 129 3.06 -9.61 15.87
CA PRO A 129 3.01 -8.63 14.79
C PRO A 129 3.96 -7.47 15.11
N ARG A 130 5.06 -7.35 14.36
CA ARG A 130 5.98 -6.20 14.46
C ARG A 130 5.54 -5.00 13.62
N TYR A 131 4.42 -5.11 12.94
CA TYR A 131 3.85 -4.08 12.08
C TYR A 131 2.52 -3.61 12.66
N PRO A 132 2.17 -2.33 12.51
CA PRO A 132 0.85 -1.84 12.92
C PRO A 132 -0.23 -2.66 12.20
N ASP A 133 -1.34 -2.88 12.91
CA ASP A 133 -2.49 -3.56 12.33
C ASP A 133 -2.89 -2.86 11.02
N PRO A 134 -3.12 -3.61 9.93
CA PRO A 134 -3.49 -3.03 8.66
C PRO A 134 -4.85 -2.34 8.80
N VAL A 135 -4.88 -1.03 8.58
CA VAL A 135 -6.12 -0.23 8.61
C VAL A 135 -6.68 -0.10 7.20
N ASP A 136 -7.96 -0.37 7.02
CA ASP A 136 -8.61 -0.17 5.72
C ASP A 136 -8.54 1.31 5.29
N PRO A 137 -8.19 1.59 4.02
CA PRO A 137 -8.28 2.95 3.49
C PRO A 137 -9.72 3.48 3.58
N PRO A 138 -9.93 4.80 3.67
CA PRO A 138 -11.26 5.37 3.63
C PRO A 138 -11.95 5.03 2.31
N THR A 139 -13.24 4.70 2.38
CA THR A 139 -14.06 4.44 1.19
C THR A 139 -14.33 5.74 0.43
N LEU A 140 -14.61 5.63 -0.88
CA LEU A 140 -15.04 6.75 -1.70
C LEU A 140 -16.28 7.42 -1.11
N ASP A 141 -17.28 6.67 -0.64
CA ASP A 141 -18.46 7.25 0.03
C ASP A 141 -18.10 8.08 1.25
N THR A 142 -17.16 7.59 2.07
CA THR A 142 -16.68 8.34 3.24
C THR A 142 -15.98 9.63 2.81
N LEU A 143 -15.16 9.58 1.76
CA LEU A 143 -14.48 10.76 1.23
C LEU A 143 -15.44 11.76 0.58
N LEU A 144 -16.44 11.28 -0.16
CA LEU A 144 -17.48 12.11 -0.78
C LEU A 144 -18.31 12.81 0.29
N ALA A 145 -18.65 12.12 1.37
CA ALA A 145 -19.36 12.73 2.50
C ALA A 145 -18.58 13.89 3.14
N LEU A 146 -17.24 13.86 3.11
CA LEU A 146 -16.40 14.93 3.65
C LEU A 146 -16.37 16.18 2.79
N ILE A 147 -16.55 16.06 1.47
CA ILE A 147 -16.54 17.21 0.55
C ILE A 147 -17.94 17.79 0.29
N ARG A 148 -19.00 16.98 0.45
CA ARG A 148 -20.39 17.42 0.27
C ARG A 148 -20.77 18.48 1.30
N GLY A 149 -21.54 19.49 0.85
CA GLY A 149 -21.94 20.62 1.68
C GLY A 149 -20.81 21.59 2.07
N THR A 150 -19.56 21.37 1.64
CA THR A 150 -18.44 22.25 2.00
C THR A 150 -18.27 23.45 1.07
N TRP A 151 -18.93 23.49 -0.09
CA TRP A 151 -18.80 24.55 -1.09
C TRP A 151 -18.99 25.98 -0.54
N THR A 152 -19.94 26.14 0.39
CA THR A 152 -20.26 27.42 1.03
C THR A 152 -19.18 27.90 2.02
N ASN A 153 -18.29 27.02 2.47
CA ASN A 153 -17.18 27.38 3.35
C ASN A 153 -16.14 28.16 2.57
N PRO A 154 -15.50 29.22 3.12
CA PRO A 154 -14.57 30.08 2.40
C PRO A 154 -13.46 29.31 1.69
N ASP A 155 -13.03 28.19 2.27
CA ASP A 155 -12.11 27.22 1.68
C ASP A 155 -12.74 25.81 1.72
N PRO A 156 -13.36 25.36 0.61
CA PRO A 156 -14.08 24.08 0.56
C PRO A 156 -13.10 22.91 0.50
N ALA A 157 -13.54 21.75 1.00
CA ALA A 157 -12.76 20.52 0.92
C ALA A 157 -12.90 19.89 -0.48
N VAL A 158 -11.81 19.35 -0.99
CA VAL A 158 -11.73 18.68 -2.29
C VAL A 158 -11.02 17.34 -2.17
N LEU A 159 -11.35 16.42 -3.08
CA LEU A 159 -10.59 15.19 -3.25
C LEU A 159 -9.53 15.40 -4.32
N VAL A 160 -8.28 15.22 -3.94
CA VAL A 160 -7.11 15.35 -4.81
C VAL A 160 -6.58 13.97 -5.12
N PHE A 161 -6.62 13.62 -6.40
CA PHE A 161 -5.97 12.44 -6.94
C PHE A 161 -4.52 12.79 -7.26
N ASP A 162 -3.59 12.01 -6.72
CA ASP A 162 -2.17 12.24 -6.94
C ASP A 162 -1.81 11.97 -8.41
N THR A 163 -0.74 12.60 -8.85
CA THR A 163 -0.24 12.56 -10.22
C THR A 163 0.26 11.19 -10.64
N ALA A 164 0.66 10.31 -9.72
CA ALA A 164 0.77 8.85 -9.91
C ALA A 164 1.22 8.35 -11.32
N GLY A 165 2.21 8.98 -11.96
CA GLY A 165 2.71 8.60 -13.29
C GLY A 165 1.95 9.18 -14.49
N MET A 166 0.91 9.97 -14.26
CA MET A 166 0.27 10.89 -15.19
C MET A 166 0.90 12.28 -15.07
N THR A 167 0.75 13.10 -16.11
CA THR A 167 1.16 14.51 -16.08
C THR A 167 0.19 15.41 -15.29
N GLU A 168 -0.98 14.91 -14.91
CA GLU A 168 -2.11 15.76 -14.49
C GLU A 168 -2.68 15.35 -13.14
N GLN A 169 -2.71 16.29 -12.20
CA GLN A 169 -3.39 16.17 -10.91
C GLN A 169 -4.91 16.30 -11.11
N GLY A 170 -5.68 15.33 -10.62
CA GLY A 170 -7.14 15.36 -10.68
C GLY A 170 -7.73 15.96 -9.41
N VAL A 171 -8.66 16.90 -9.52
CA VAL A 171 -9.38 17.47 -8.38
C VAL A 171 -10.88 17.25 -8.56
N LEU A 172 -11.50 16.63 -7.57
CA LEU A 172 -12.94 16.42 -7.49
C LEU A 172 -13.52 17.24 -6.33
N MET A 173 -14.64 17.89 -6.60
CA MET A 173 -15.34 18.76 -5.65
C MET A 173 -16.85 18.53 -5.73
N ALA A 174 -17.56 18.76 -4.64
CA ALA A 174 -19.01 18.87 -4.63
C ALA A 174 -19.43 20.35 -4.67
N VAL A 175 -20.06 20.79 -5.77
CA VAL A 175 -20.66 22.12 -5.91
C VAL A 175 -22.17 21.94 -5.87
N GLU A 176 -22.84 22.42 -4.82
CA GLU A 176 -24.30 22.23 -4.64
C GLU A 176 -24.72 20.75 -4.79
N ASP A 177 -23.96 19.85 -4.17
CA ASP A 177 -24.07 18.38 -4.26
C ASP A 177 -23.80 17.75 -5.64
N GLU A 178 -23.50 18.56 -6.66
CA GLU A 178 -23.00 18.08 -7.94
C GLU A 178 -21.49 17.80 -7.87
N LEU A 179 -21.10 16.55 -8.15
CA LEU A 179 -19.69 16.17 -8.19
C LEU A 179 -19.07 16.64 -9.51
N ARG A 180 -18.09 17.54 -9.43
CA ARG A 180 -17.38 18.10 -10.57
C ARG A 180 -15.92 17.70 -10.50
N TYR A 181 -15.44 16.98 -11.51
CA TYR A 181 -14.04 16.61 -11.66
C TYR A 181 -13.36 17.54 -12.65
N ARG A 182 -12.12 17.93 -12.34
CA ARG A 182 -11.26 18.70 -13.23
C ARG A 182 -9.81 18.25 -13.09
N GLY A 183 -9.15 17.99 -14.22
CA GLY A 183 -7.69 17.86 -14.25
C GLY A 183 -7.03 19.25 -14.19
N ALA A 184 -5.87 19.36 -13.55
CA ALA A 184 -5.15 20.63 -13.37
C ALA A 184 -4.92 21.39 -14.68
N ASP A 185 -4.58 20.68 -15.76
CA ASP A 185 -4.32 21.26 -17.09
C ASP A 185 -5.58 21.32 -17.97
N SER A 186 -6.70 20.75 -17.53
CA SER A 186 -7.95 20.81 -18.26
C SER A 186 -8.57 22.21 -18.14
N HIS A 187 -9.05 22.73 -19.26
CA HIS A 187 -9.80 23.99 -19.30
C HIS A 187 -11.26 23.84 -18.83
N GLN A 188 -11.78 22.60 -18.78
CA GLN A 188 -13.16 22.31 -18.41
C GLN A 188 -13.23 21.26 -17.30
N TRP A 189 -14.20 21.44 -16.43
CA TRP A 189 -14.67 20.40 -15.53
C TRP A 189 -15.79 19.60 -16.20
N TYR A 190 -16.02 18.38 -15.74
CA TYR A 190 -17.20 17.61 -16.10
C TYR A 190 -17.87 17.05 -14.84
N THR A 191 -19.18 16.80 -14.96
CA THR A 191 -19.97 16.22 -13.90
C THR A 191 -19.69 14.72 -13.80
N VAL A 192 -19.33 14.25 -12.61
CA VAL A 192 -19.22 12.83 -12.32
C VAL A 192 -20.57 12.34 -11.83
N THR A 193 -21.23 11.53 -12.65
CA THR A 193 -22.61 11.09 -12.40
C THR A 193 -22.70 9.65 -11.90
N ASP A 194 -21.64 8.86 -12.11
CA ASP A 194 -21.60 7.44 -11.78
C ASP A 194 -20.41 7.12 -10.85
N GLU A 195 -20.66 6.24 -9.89
CA GLU A 195 -19.66 5.66 -8.99
C GLU A 195 -18.60 4.85 -9.76
N ALA A 196 -18.97 4.28 -10.91
CA ALA A 196 -18.03 3.57 -11.78
C ALA A 196 -16.92 4.50 -12.32
N GLU A 197 -17.23 5.76 -12.62
CA GLU A 197 -16.24 6.75 -13.06
C GLU A 197 -15.24 7.07 -11.95
N LEU A 198 -15.72 7.28 -10.72
CA LEU A 198 -14.87 7.51 -9.55
C LEU A 198 -13.96 6.31 -9.25
N SER A 199 -14.52 5.10 -9.32
CA SER A 199 -13.76 3.85 -9.16
C SER A 199 -12.65 3.73 -10.21
N HIS A 200 -12.93 4.17 -11.45
CA HIS A 200 -11.95 4.20 -12.53
C HIS A 200 -10.84 5.25 -12.28
N HIS A 201 -11.16 6.42 -11.70
CA HIS A 201 -10.14 7.37 -11.25
C HIS A 201 -9.24 6.77 -10.17
N VAL A 202 -9.80 6.08 -9.17
CA VAL A 202 -9.01 5.39 -8.13
C VAL A 202 -8.07 4.37 -8.75
N GLN A 203 -8.55 3.55 -9.69
CA GLN A 203 -7.72 2.55 -10.36
C GLN A 203 -6.54 3.16 -11.12
N LYS A 204 -6.74 4.34 -11.74
CA LYS A 204 -5.72 5.00 -12.56
C LYS A 204 -4.74 5.87 -11.77
N GLN A 205 -5.22 6.58 -10.76
CA GLN A 205 -4.47 7.62 -10.06
C GLN A 205 -4.22 7.29 -8.57
N GLY A 206 -4.74 6.15 -8.09
CA GLY A 206 -4.64 5.76 -6.70
C GLY A 206 -5.71 6.38 -5.81
N GLN A 207 -5.56 6.19 -4.50
CA GLN A 207 -6.51 6.68 -3.52
C GLN A 207 -6.42 8.22 -3.42
N PRO A 208 -7.52 8.96 -3.60
CA PRO A 208 -7.51 10.40 -3.41
C PRO A 208 -7.36 10.78 -1.93
N THR A 209 -6.80 11.96 -1.69
CA THR A 209 -6.68 12.57 -0.37
C THR A 209 -7.61 13.77 -0.25
N VAL A 210 -8.14 14.03 0.95
CA VAL A 210 -8.91 15.25 1.21
C VAL A 210 -7.93 16.39 1.45
N GLN A 211 -8.08 17.49 0.71
CA GLN A 211 -7.30 18.71 0.87
C GLN A 211 -8.23 19.93 0.83
N SER A 212 -7.73 21.07 1.28
CA SER A 212 -8.43 22.34 1.07
C SER A 212 -8.25 22.79 -0.38
N LEU A 213 -9.26 23.45 -0.98
CA LEU A 213 -9.13 23.97 -2.35
C LEU A 213 -7.94 24.92 -2.47
N SER A 214 -7.68 25.73 -1.44
CA SER A 214 -6.55 26.67 -1.40
C SER A 214 -5.16 26.01 -1.47
N GLU A 215 -5.06 24.71 -1.12
CA GLU A 215 -3.82 23.93 -1.22
C GLU A 215 -3.58 23.39 -2.63
N THR A 216 -4.58 23.52 -3.52
CA THR A 216 -4.49 23.12 -4.92
C THR A 216 -4.17 24.32 -5.82
N SER A 217 -3.79 24.06 -7.08
CA SER A 217 -3.65 25.10 -8.10
C SER A 217 -4.99 25.63 -8.64
N LEU A 218 -6.12 25.07 -8.19
CA LEU A 218 -7.44 25.41 -8.69
C LEU A 218 -8.18 26.36 -7.75
N THR A 219 -9.12 27.12 -8.32
CA THR A 219 -9.97 28.07 -7.60
C THR A 219 -11.44 27.77 -7.88
N ARG A 220 -12.35 28.40 -7.13
CA ARG A 220 -13.80 28.24 -7.35
C ARG A 220 -14.24 28.50 -8.78
N GLN A 221 -13.62 29.47 -9.45
CA GLN A 221 -13.94 29.84 -10.83
C GLN A 221 -13.70 28.68 -11.80
N HIS A 222 -12.80 27.75 -11.45
CA HIS A 222 -12.53 26.57 -12.24
C HIS A 222 -13.63 25.50 -12.16
N PHE A 223 -14.58 25.63 -11.23
CA PHE A 223 -15.67 24.68 -11.03
C PHE A 223 -17.05 25.30 -11.23
N THR A 224 -17.15 26.62 -11.41
CA THR A 224 -18.41 27.29 -11.75
C THR A 224 -18.50 27.51 -13.26
N PRO A 225 -19.68 27.36 -13.90
CA PRO A 225 -19.88 27.90 -15.22
C PRO A 225 -19.54 29.40 -15.20
N SER A 226 -18.86 29.90 -16.23
CA SER A 226 -18.79 31.36 -16.43
C SER A 226 -20.22 31.91 -16.44
N PRO A 227 -20.48 33.09 -15.84
CA PRO A 227 -21.80 33.69 -15.95
C PRO A 227 -22.16 33.73 -17.44
N LEU A 228 -23.31 33.13 -17.77
CA LEU A 228 -23.93 33.28 -19.07
C LEU A 228 -23.95 34.78 -19.36
N THR A 229 -23.21 35.21 -20.38
CA THR A 229 -23.56 36.44 -21.07
C THR A 229 -24.95 36.17 -21.65
N ASP A 230 -25.97 36.61 -20.91
CA ASP A 230 -27.31 36.82 -21.46
C ASP A 230 -27.16 37.86 -22.57
N ASP A 231 -26.90 37.38 -23.78
CA ASP A 231 -27.04 38.18 -25.00
C ASP A 231 -28.52 38.08 -25.37
N ASP A 232 -29.31 38.94 -24.71
CA ASP A 232 -30.70 39.23 -25.05
C ASP A 232 -30.76 39.65 -26.53
N GLY A 233 -31.55 38.90 -27.31
CA GLY A 233 -31.88 39.21 -28.70
C GLY A 233 -32.96 40.29 -28.86
#